data_AF-A0AAP0Q4W9-F1
#
_entry.id   AF-A0AAP0Q4W9-F1
#
_cell.length_a   1.000
_cell.length_b   1.000
_cell.length_c   1.000
_cell.angle_alpha   90.00
_cell.angle_beta   90.00
_cell.angle_gamma   90.00
#
_symmetry.space_group_name_H-M   'P 1'
#
loop_
_entity.id
_entity.type
_entity.pdbx_description
1 polymer ?
#
loop_
_entity_poly.entity_id
_entity_poly.type
_entity_poly.pdbx_seq_one_letter_code
_entity_poly.pdbx_strand_id
1 'polypeptide(L)'
;MYADPFDVEAQRKIEVAIRPKGIDEKLATALEYNPEAFARVVMLYVDMEVNGVPLKAFVDSGAQSTIISKSCAERCGLLRLLDERYKGVAHGVGQSEILGLIFFFLIFFQVFCTKSSII
;
A
#
# COMPACT_ATOMS: atom_id res chain seq x y z
N MET A 1 2.11 -57.42 17.68
CA MET A 1 2.99 -56.51 18.43
C MET A 1 2.41 -55.12 18.31
N TYR A 2 1.94 -54.55 19.41
CA TYR A 2 1.41 -53.19 19.46
C TYR A 2 2.58 -52.23 19.24
N ALA A 3 2.52 -51.38 18.21
CA ALA A 3 3.48 -50.30 18.05
C ALA A 3 3.22 -49.28 19.17
N ASP A 4 4.25 -48.99 19.97
CA ASP A 4 4.16 -48.03 21.07
C ASP A 4 3.84 -46.62 20.50
N PRO A 5 2.71 -46.00 20.87
CA PRO A 5 2.31 -44.67 20.41
C PRO A 5 3.31 -43.56 20.77
N PHE A 6 4.23 -43.82 21.71
CA PHE A 6 5.24 -42.89 22.20
C PHE A 6 6.66 -43.18 21.70
N ASP A 7 6.82 -44.08 20.71
CA ASP A 7 8.10 -44.32 20.08
C ASP A 7 8.58 -43.07 19.30
N VAL A 8 9.64 -42.45 19.82
CA VAL A 8 10.21 -41.19 19.31
C VAL A 8 10.71 -41.35 17.86
N GLU A 9 11.16 -42.54 17.48
CA GLU A 9 11.59 -42.86 16.11
C GLU A 9 10.40 -42.91 15.13
N ALA A 10 9.27 -43.48 15.56
CA ALA A 10 8.04 -43.52 14.77
C ALA A 10 7.43 -42.12 14.61
N GLN A 11 7.37 -41.33 15.69
CA GLN A 11 6.90 -39.95 15.65
C GLN A 11 7.79 -39.07 14.76
N ARG A 12 9.12 -39.23 14.80
CA ARG A 12 10.06 -38.53 13.93
C ARG A 12 9.86 -38.88 12.45
N LYS A 13 9.59 -40.15 12.12
CA LYS A 13 9.29 -40.58 10.74
C LYS A 13 7.96 -40.00 10.24
N ILE A 14 6.95 -39.94 11.10
CA ILE A 14 5.66 -39.31 10.81
C ILE A 14 5.84 -37.80 10.59
N GLU A 15 6.62 -37.13 11.44
CA GLU A 15 6.91 -35.70 11.33
C GLU A 15 7.62 -35.37 10.00
N VAL A 16 8.64 -36.16 9.63
CA VAL A 16 9.37 -36.00 8.36
C VAL A 16 8.43 -36.18 7.16
N ALA A 17 7.44 -37.08 7.25
CA ALA A 17 6.47 -37.31 6.18
C ALA A 17 5.36 -36.25 6.09
N ILE A 18 4.99 -35.60 7.20
CA ILE A 18 3.92 -34.58 7.26
C ILE A 18 4.46 -33.18 6.97
N ARG A 19 5.72 -32.91 7.30
CA ARG A 19 6.34 -31.58 7.14
C ARG A 19 6.23 -30.97 5.73
N PRO A 20 6.42 -31.72 4.63
CA PRO A 20 6.27 -31.17 3.28
C PRO A 20 4.81 -30.78 2.99
N LYS A 21 3.84 -31.63 3.39
CA LYS A 21 2.41 -31.38 3.18
C LYS A 21 1.93 -30.11 3.88
N GLY A 22 2.38 -29.90 5.12
CA GLY A 22 2.03 -28.69 5.86
C GLY A 22 2.64 -27.41 5.26
N ILE A 23 3.77 -27.51 4.55
CA ILE A 23 4.35 -26.38 3.82
C ILE A 23 3.56 -26.10 2.55
N ASP A 24 3.19 -27.14 1.80
CA ASP A 24 2.42 -27.00 0.56
C ASP A 24 1.02 -26.42 0.81
N GLU A 25 0.33 -26.88 1.88
CA GLU A 25 -0.96 -26.32 2.30
C GLU A 25 -0.84 -24.85 2.71
N LYS A 26 0.23 -24.49 3.44
CA LYS A 26 0.51 -23.10 3.79
C LYS A 26 0.84 -22.24 2.57
N LEU A 27 1.57 -22.79 1.60
CA LEU A 27 1.88 -22.10 0.35
C LEU A 27 0.60 -21.85 -0.45
N ALA A 28 -0.27 -22.85 -0.59
CA ALA A 28 -1.56 -22.70 -1.27
C ALA A 28 -2.43 -21.62 -0.59
N THR A 29 -2.51 -21.65 0.74
CA THR A 29 -3.21 -20.62 1.53
C THR A 29 -2.59 -19.24 1.34
N ALA A 30 -1.26 -19.15 1.34
CA ALA A 30 -0.57 -17.89 1.16
C ALA A 30 -0.73 -17.33 -0.26
N LEU A 31 -0.80 -18.18 -1.28
CA LEU A 31 -1.10 -17.76 -2.66
C LEU A 31 -2.53 -17.24 -2.80
N GLU A 32 -3.49 -17.85 -2.10
CA GLU A 32 -4.91 -17.45 -2.15
C GLU A 32 -5.17 -16.14 -1.39
N TYR A 33 -4.64 -16.01 -0.17
CA TYR A 33 -4.97 -14.89 0.72
C TYR A 33 -3.89 -13.80 0.79
N ASN A 34 -2.65 -14.10 0.39
CA ASN A 34 -1.56 -13.14 0.36
C ASN A 34 -0.80 -13.21 -0.99
N PRO A 35 -1.50 -13.01 -2.13
CA PRO A 35 -0.87 -13.05 -3.44
C PRO A 35 0.22 -11.96 -3.58
N GLU A 36 0.12 -10.88 -2.81
CA GLU A 36 1.09 -9.77 -2.79
C GLU A 36 2.48 -10.18 -2.31
N ALA A 37 2.59 -11.26 -1.52
CA ALA A 37 3.87 -11.82 -1.11
C ALA A 37 4.61 -12.54 -2.27
N PHE A 38 3.91 -12.89 -3.34
CA PHE A 38 4.43 -13.71 -4.45
C PHE A 38 4.38 -13.00 -5.81
N ALA A 39 3.61 -11.93 -5.93
CA ALA A 39 3.45 -11.17 -7.17
C ALA A 39 3.81 -9.68 -6.97
N ARG A 40 4.33 -9.04 -8.02
CA ARG A 40 4.59 -7.60 -7.98
C ARG A 40 3.25 -6.84 -8.07
N VAL A 41 2.90 -6.16 -6.99
CA VAL A 41 1.76 -5.24 -6.96
C VAL A 41 2.13 -3.96 -7.71
N VAL A 42 1.31 -3.56 -8.66
CA VAL A 42 1.45 -2.28 -9.35
C VAL A 42 0.73 -1.22 -8.52
N MET A 43 1.46 -0.20 -8.07
CA MET A 43 0.87 0.92 -7.34
C MET A 43 0.01 1.77 -8.27
N LEU A 44 -1.17 2.17 -7.80
CA LEU A 44 -2.11 2.96 -8.57
C LEU A 44 -1.71 4.45 -8.55
N TYR A 45 -1.61 5.05 -9.72
CA TYR A 45 -1.37 6.47 -9.89
C TYR A 45 -2.38 7.09 -10.84
N VAL A 46 -2.74 8.34 -10.58
CA VAL A 46 -3.59 9.14 -11.46
C VAL A 46 -2.94 10.49 -11.75
N ASP A 47 -2.99 10.90 -13.02
CA ASP A 47 -2.55 12.23 -13.44
C ASP A 47 -3.59 13.27 -12.98
N MET A 48 -3.11 14.32 -12.33
CA MET A 48 -3.93 15.40 -11.81
C MET A 48 -3.19 16.74 -11.93
N GLU A 49 -3.90 17.83 -11.67
CA GLU A 49 -3.37 19.18 -11.66
C GLU A 49 -3.86 19.94 -10.43
N VAL A 50 -2.98 20.75 -9.83
CA VAL A 50 -3.31 21.70 -8.77
C VAL A 50 -2.71 23.05 -9.13
N ASN A 51 -3.53 24.09 -9.21
CA ASN A 51 -3.10 25.45 -9.54
C ASN A 51 -2.21 25.52 -10.81
N GLY A 52 -2.55 24.79 -11.88
CA GLY A 52 -1.74 24.75 -13.11
C GLY A 52 -0.53 23.82 -13.07
N VAL A 53 -0.26 23.16 -11.93
CA VAL A 53 0.90 22.28 -11.76
C VAL A 53 0.49 20.82 -11.97
N PRO A 54 1.04 20.12 -12.98
CA PRO A 54 0.75 18.70 -13.20
C PRO A 54 1.45 17.84 -12.15
N LEU A 55 0.74 16.85 -11.63
CA LEU A 55 1.15 15.93 -10.57
C LEU A 55 0.71 14.50 -10.89
N LYS A 56 1.43 13.52 -10.33
CA LYS A 56 0.93 12.14 -10.20
C LYS A 56 0.55 11.90 -8.74
N ALA A 57 -0.73 11.65 -8.48
CA ALA A 57 -1.19 11.23 -7.17
C ALA A 57 -1.09 9.71 -7.02
N PHE A 58 -0.53 9.27 -5.91
CA PHE A 58 -0.59 7.89 -5.46
C PHE A 58 -1.97 7.62 -4.85
N VAL A 59 -2.63 6.54 -5.28
CA VAL A 59 -3.96 6.15 -4.80
C VAL A 59 -3.82 5.02 -3.79
N ASP A 60 -4.17 5.30 -2.54
CA ASP A 60 -4.05 4.38 -1.41
C ASP A 60 -5.34 4.37 -0.58
N SER A 61 -6.10 3.28 -0.67
CA SER A 61 -7.29 3.08 0.16
C SER A 61 -6.98 2.69 1.60
N GLY A 62 -5.73 2.30 1.90
CA GLY A 62 -5.27 1.96 3.24
C GLY A 62 -4.85 3.17 4.07
N ALA A 63 -4.66 4.33 3.44
CA ALA A 63 -4.30 5.56 4.14
C ALA A 63 -5.52 6.20 4.84
N GLN A 64 -5.38 6.54 6.12
CA GLN A 64 -6.44 7.22 6.88
C GLN A 64 -6.62 8.69 6.46
N SER A 65 -5.62 9.29 5.81
CA SER A 65 -5.62 10.69 5.43
C SER A 65 -4.82 10.89 4.15
N THR A 66 -5.23 11.86 3.34
CA THR A 66 -4.47 12.29 2.18
C THR A 66 -3.28 13.14 2.62
N ILE A 67 -2.09 12.83 2.11
CA ILE A 67 -0.84 13.51 2.47
C ILE A 67 -0.27 14.19 1.23
N ILE A 68 0.20 15.43 1.40
CA ILE A 68 0.97 16.16 0.40
C ILE A 68 2.33 16.54 1.00
N SER A 69 3.41 16.31 0.25
CA SER A 69 4.74 16.71 0.71
C SER A 69 4.88 18.23 0.73
N LYS A 70 5.72 18.76 1.63
CA LYS A 70 6.01 20.21 1.71
C LYS A 70 6.44 20.78 0.36
N SER A 71 7.35 20.10 -0.34
CA SER A 71 7.86 20.54 -1.64
C SER A 71 6.78 20.52 -2.74
N CYS A 72 5.85 19.58 -2.69
CA CYS A 72 4.70 19.55 -3.61
C CYS A 72 3.74 20.69 -3.30
N ALA A 73 3.40 20.92 -2.03
CA ALA A 73 2.55 22.02 -1.60
C ALA A 73 3.15 23.40 -1.95
N GLU A 74 4.46 23.57 -1.83
CA GLU A 74 5.19 24.78 -2.22
C GLU A 74 5.11 25.02 -3.73
N ARG A 75 5.43 24.01 -4.54
CA ARG A 75 5.30 24.08 -6.00
C ARG A 75 3.88 24.44 -6.45
N CYS A 76 2.88 23.92 -5.75
CA CYS A 76 1.47 24.19 -6.04
C CYS A 76 0.97 25.51 -5.42
N GLY A 77 1.79 26.29 -4.71
CA GLY A 77 1.37 27.55 -4.07
C GLY A 77 0.35 27.37 -2.94
N LEU A 78 0.34 26.20 -2.29
CA LEU A 78 -0.62 25.84 -1.23
C LEU A 78 -0.15 26.21 0.18
N LEU A 79 1.14 26.51 0.39
CA LEU A 79 1.67 26.80 1.73
C LEU A 79 0.95 27.96 2.44
N ARG A 80 0.39 28.91 1.68
CA ARG A 80 -0.42 30.02 2.22
C ARG A 80 -1.73 29.56 2.88
N LEU A 81 -2.17 28.33 2.61
CA LEU A 81 -3.38 27.72 3.16
C LEU A 81 -3.07 26.75 4.31
N LEU A 82 -1.79 26.60 4.67
CA LEU A 82 -1.35 25.69 5.72
C LEU A 82 -1.73 26.26 7.09
N ASP A 83 -2.54 25.52 7.84
CA ASP A 83 -2.83 25.81 9.24
C ASP A 83 -1.90 25.01 10.15
N GLU A 84 -0.92 25.69 10.73
CA GLU A 84 0.09 25.11 11.62
C GLU A 84 -0.44 24.68 13.00
N ARG A 85 -1.68 25.02 13.35
CA ARG A 85 -2.31 24.56 14.62
C ARG A 85 -2.54 23.04 14.63
N TYR A 86 -2.54 22.42 13.45
CA TYR A 86 -2.72 20.98 13.24
C TYR A 86 -1.39 20.24 13.02
N LYS A 87 -0.30 20.78 13.59
CA LYS A 87 0.98 20.06 13.65
C LYS A 87 0.85 18.76 14.45
N GLY A 88 1.63 17.77 14.06
CA GLY A 88 1.61 16.48 14.74
C GLY A 88 2.60 15.51 14.13
N VAL A 89 2.37 14.22 14.36
CA VAL A 89 3.19 13.14 13.82
C VAL A 89 2.24 12.16 13.13
N ALA A 90 2.53 11.83 11.88
CA ALA A 90 1.84 10.76 11.17
C ALA A 90 2.52 9.42 11.48
N HIS A 91 1.69 8.42 11.77
CA HIS A 91 2.10 7.07 12.06
C HIS A 91 1.69 6.14 10.91
N GLY A 92 2.60 5.29 10.46
CA GLY A 92 2.36 4.30 9.41
C GLY A 92 3.57 3.38 9.26
N VAL A 93 4.08 3.21 8.04
CA VAL A 93 5.39 2.58 7.80
C VAL A 93 6.50 3.59 8.14
N GLY A 94 6.68 3.85 9.45
CA GLY A 94 7.56 4.88 10.00
C GLY A 94 6.80 6.02 10.68
N GLN A 95 7.55 7.04 11.07
CA GLN A 95 7.03 8.29 11.66
C GLN A 95 7.48 9.47 10.81
N SER A 96 6.58 10.42 10.57
CA SER A 96 6.89 11.66 9.85
C SER A 96 6.20 12.83 10.50
N GLU A 97 6.88 13.97 10.55
CA GLU A 97 6.31 15.22 11.08
C GLU A 97 5.24 15.76 10.14
N ILE A 98 4.09 16.12 10.71
CA ILE A 98 3.03 16.86 10.04
C ILE A 98 3.20 18.34 10.34
N LEU A 99 3.43 19.13 9.30
CA LEU A 99 3.67 20.57 9.40
C LEU A 99 2.40 21.39 9.66
N GLY A 100 1.23 20.81 9.38
CA GLY A 100 -0.09 21.44 9.52
C GLY A 100 -1.12 20.79 8.60
N LEU A 101 -2.30 21.41 8.49
CA LEU A 101 -3.41 20.93 7.67
C LEU A 101 -3.85 21.99 6.64
N ILE A 102 -4.12 21.57 5.41
CA ILE A 102 -4.81 22.38 4.41
C ILE A 102 -6.24 21.86 4.33
N PHE A 103 -7.22 22.68 4.72
CA PHE A 103 -8.62 22.26 4.79
C PHE A 103 -9.27 22.02 3.43
N PHE A 104 -8.92 22.84 2.45
CA PHE A 104 -9.58 22.82 1.15
C PHE A 104 -8.66 23.37 0.05
N PHE A 105 -8.59 22.65 -1.06
CA PHE A 105 -8.04 23.10 -2.34
C PHE A 105 -8.67 22.26 -3.46
N LEU A 106 -8.63 22.78 -4.69
CA LEU A 106 -9.18 22.09 -5.85
C LEU A 106 -8.11 21.23 -6.53
N ILE A 107 -8.53 20.06 -6.99
CA ILE A 107 -7.76 19.17 -7.84
C ILE A 107 -8.50 18.98 -9.16
N PHE A 108 -7.76 18.96 -10.26
CA PHE A 108 -8.31 18.72 -11.59
C PHE A 108 -7.77 17.40 -12.12
N PHE A 109 -8.65 16.51 -12.58
CA PHE A 109 -8.24 15.28 -13.27
C PHE A 109 -8.28 15.51 -14.77
N GLN A 110 -7.18 15.20 -15.44
CA GLN A 110 -7.15 15.25 -16.90
C GLN A 110 -7.78 13.96 -17.44
N VAL A 111 -9.09 14.00 -17.72
CA VAL A 111 -9.74 12.92 -18.46
C VAL A 111 -9.27 13.00 -19.91
N PHE A 112 -8.27 12.18 -20.26
CA PHE A 112 -7.94 11.93 -21.67
C PHE A 112 -9.10 11.17 -22.30
N CYS A 113 -10.09 11.91 -22.81
CA CYS A 113 -10.90 11.40 -23.91
C CYS A 113 -9.91 11.24 -25.08
N THR A 114 -9.54 10.01 -25.41
CA THR A 114 -8.75 9.74 -26.61
C THR A 114 -9.54 10.28 -27.79
N LYS A 115 -9.21 11.49 -28.24
CA LYS A 115 -9.65 12.00 -29.53
C LYS A 115 -8.94 11.15 -30.57
N SER A 116 -9.54 10.00 -30.90
CA SER A 116 -9.32 9.36 -32.19
C SER A 116 -9.88 10.31 -33.24
N SER A 117 -9.11 11.33 -33.59
CA SER A 117 -9.31 12.07 -34.83
C SER A 117 -8.82 11.15 -35.94
N ILE A 118 -9.73 10.32 -36.46
CA ILE A 118 -9.59 9.78 -37.80
C ILE A 118 -9.70 11.00 -38.74
N ILE A 119 -8.63 11.27 -39.47
CA ILE A 119 -8.61 12.21 -40.59
C ILE A 119 -9.43 11.60 -41.73
#